data_AF-A0A7X2NKX4-F1
#
_entry.id   AF-A0A7X2NKX4-F1
#
_cell.length_a   1.000
_cell.length_b   1.000
_cell.length_c   1.000
_cell.angle_alpha   90.00
_cell.angle_beta   90.00
_cell.angle_gamma   90.00
#
_symmetry.space_group_name_H-M   'P 1'
#
loop_
_entity.id
_entity.type
_entity.pdbx_description
1 polymer ?
#
loop_
_entity_poly.entity_id
_entity_poly.type
_entity_poly.pdbx_seq_one_letter_code
_entity_poly.pdbx_strand_id
1 'polypeptide(L)'
;MRELAVFYCPKCGHYAYYQTSRHPQCPKCCIQETMTMVRMHYTEFMDMSCEDRDKFLAWEILKTNPSLLKRMTEPHKQYNSREVIAEMNNVIMALDTENKILSDTVKWMHDTIWEMMHENRMRSRGEAAATSISHNAEIKKD
;
A
#
# COMPACT_ATOMS: atom_id res chain seq x y z
N MET A 1 -43.47 -32.65 0.91
CA MET A 1 -42.73 -32.53 -0.36
C MET A 1 -41.26 -32.30 0.01
N ARG A 2 -40.29 -33.02 -0.55
CA ARG A 2 -38.87 -32.77 -0.21
C ARG A 2 -38.39 -31.51 -0.94
N GLU A 3 -37.69 -30.64 -0.22
CA GLU A 3 -37.05 -29.44 -0.78
C GLU A 3 -36.00 -29.85 -1.83
N LEU A 4 -35.85 -29.04 -2.88
CA LEU A 4 -34.79 -29.22 -3.87
C LEU A 4 -33.45 -28.83 -3.25
N ALA A 5 -32.40 -29.62 -3.49
CA ALA A 5 -31.04 -29.24 -3.18
C ALA A 5 -30.26 -28.96 -4.49
N VAL A 6 -29.36 -28.00 -4.43
CA VAL A 6 -28.49 -27.63 -5.55
C VAL A 6 -27.18 -28.39 -5.43
N PHE A 7 -26.73 -28.99 -6.53
CA PHE A 7 -25.45 -29.67 -6.62
C PHE A 7 -24.63 -29.08 -7.77
N TYR A 8 -23.30 -29.05 -7.63
CA TYR A 8 -22.37 -28.60 -8.67
C TYR A 8 -21.22 -29.60 -8.86
N CYS A 9 -20.68 -29.67 -10.08
CA CYS A 9 -19.52 -30.48 -10.39
C CYS A 9 -18.22 -29.70 -10.11
N PRO A 10 -17.31 -30.21 -9.26
CA PRO A 10 -16.05 -29.52 -8.96
C PRO A 10 -15.10 -29.43 -10.16
N LYS A 11 -15.30 -30.26 -11.18
CA LYS A 11 -14.45 -30.34 -12.37
C LYS A 11 -14.87 -29.40 -13.50
N CYS A 12 -16.17 -29.28 -13.78
CA CYS A 12 -16.68 -28.50 -14.93
C CYS A 12 -17.66 -27.39 -14.58
N GLY A 13 -18.02 -27.23 -13.29
CA GLY A 13 -18.96 -26.20 -12.84
C GLY A 13 -20.42 -26.44 -13.21
N HIS A 14 -20.76 -27.53 -13.90
CA HIS A 14 -22.16 -27.87 -14.16
C HIS A 14 -22.92 -28.04 -12.85
N TYR A 15 -24.05 -27.35 -12.72
CA TYR A 15 -24.95 -27.48 -11.58
C TYR A 15 -26.34 -27.98 -12.00
N ALA A 16 -27.01 -28.66 -11.08
CA ALA A 16 -28.34 -29.24 -11.26
C ALA A 16 -29.07 -29.39 -9.92
N TYR A 17 -30.38 -29.61 -9.99
CA TYR A 17 -31.29 -29.65 -8.84
C TYR A 17 -31.84 -31.06 -8.63
N TYR A 18 -31.79 -31.56 -7.39
CA TYR A 18 -32.27 -32.89 -7.07
C TYR A 18 -33.01 -32.93 -5.74
N GLN A 19 -34.04 -33.78 -5.65
CA GLN A 19 -34.75 -34.09 -4.41
C GLN A 19 -34.12 -35.29 -3.68
N THR A 20 -32.79 -35.27 -3.52
CA THR A 20 -32.03 -36.37 -2.90
C THR A 20 -30.96 -35.83 -1.96
N SER A 21 -30.69 -36.58 -0.90
CA SER A 21 -29.54 -36.35 -0.02
C SER A 21 -28.27 -37.04 -0.53
N ARG A 22 -28.38 -37.93 -1.53
CA ARG A 22 -27.23 -38.61 -2.14
C ARG A 22 -26.57 -37.67 -3.15
N HIS A 23 -25.25 -37.70 -3.20
CA HIS A 23 -24.49 -36.93 -4.17
C HIS A 23 -24.61 -37.57 -5.58
N PRO A 24 -25.19 -36.86 -6.56
CA PRO A 24 -25.39 -37.38 -7.93
C PRO A 24 -24.08 -37.36 -8.73
N GLN A 25 -24.04 -38.13 -9.82
CA GLN A 25 -22.92 -38.10 -10.77
C GLN A 25 -23.10 -37.00 -11.80
N CYS A 26 -22.00 -36.33 -12.17
CA CYS A 26 -22.04 -35.26 -13.16
C CYS A 26 -22.34 -35.83 -14.57
N PRO A 27 -23.41 -35.36 -15.24
CA PRO A 27 -23.74 -35.83 -16.58
C PRO A 27 -22.74 -35.38 -17.66
N LYS A 28 -21.94 -34.33 -17.39
CA LYS A 28 -20.97 -33.78 -18.37
C LYS A 28 -19.58 -34.40 -18.29
N CYS A 29 -19.16 -34.92 -17.13
CA CYS A 29 -17.76 -35.31 -16.88
C CYS A 29 -17.48 -36.81 -17.03
N CYS A 30 -18.37 -37.57 -17.66
CA CYS A 30 -18.45 -39.03 -17.54
C CYS A 30 -18.73 -39.46 -16.08
N ILE A 31 -19.11 -40.73 -15.85
CA ILE A 31 -19.73 -41.25 -14.61
C ILE A 31 -18.76 -41.29 -13.40
N GLN A 32 -17.62 -40.60 -13.45
CA GLN A 32 -16.60 -40.68 -12.40
C GLN A 32 -16.65 -39.52 -11.41
N GLU A 33 -17.24 -38.37 -11.78
CA GLU A 33 -17.18 -37.18 -10.92
C GLU A 33 -18.48 -36.99 -10.13
N THR A 34 -18.36 -37.13 -8.82
CA THR A 34 -19.46 -36.94 -7.88
C THR A 34 -19.70 -35.45 -7.66
N MET A 35 -20.94 -35.00 -7.80
CA MET A 35 -21.32 -33.61 -7.59
C MET A 35 -21.34 -33.26 -6.11
N THR A 36 -20.96 -32.03 -5.78
CA THR A 36 -20.94 -31.48 -4.42
C THR A 36 -22.21 -30.68 -4.17
N MET A 37 -22.82 -30.84 -3.00
CA MET A 37 -24.00 -30.06 -2.60
C MET A 37 -23.57 -28.63 -2.26
N VAL A 38 -24.30 -27.64 -2.80
CA VAL A 38 -24.11 -26.24 -2.42
C VAL A 38 -24.60 -26.04 -0.98
N ARG A 39 -23.80 -25.34 -0.17
CA ARG A 39 -24.12 -25.03 1.24
C ARG A 39 -25.03 -23.81 1.39
N MET A 40 -26.14 -23.79 0.65
CA MET A 40 -27.18 -22.75 0.76
C MET A 40 -28.54 -23.32 0.35
N HIS A 41 -29.62 -22.62 0.70
CA HIS A 41 -30.96 -23.04 0.33
C HIS A 41 -31.21 -22.86 -1.18
N TYR A 42 -32.11 -23.68 -1.73
CA TYR A 42 -32.46 -23.58 -3.16
C TYR A 42 -32.99 -22.19 -3.54
N THR A 43 -33.82 -21.60 -2.66
CA THR A 43 -34.37 -20.25 -2.89
C THR A 43 -33.26 -19.21 -2.96
N GLU A 44 -32.31 -19.26 -2.02
CA GLU A 44 -31.15 -18.37 -1.98
C GLU A 44 -30.30 -18.47 -3.25
N PHE A 45 -30.06 -19.69 -3.75
CA PHE A 45 -29.31 -19.90 -5.00
C PHE A 45 -30.07 -19.39 -6.23
N MET A 46 -31.40 -19.48 -6.24
CA MET A 46 -32.24 -19.03 -7.35
C MET A 46 -32.43 -17.52 -7.39
N ASP A 47 -32.42 -16.86 -6.23
CA ASP A 47 -32.50 -15.41 -6.11
C ASP A 47 -31.23 -14.72 -6.62
N MET A 48 -30.12 -15.45 -6.74
CA MET A 48 -28.88 -14.97 -7.34
C MET A 48 -28.98 -14.85 -8.88
N SER A 49 -28.36 -13.81 -9.42
CA SER A 49 -28.17 -13.65 -10.86
C SER A 49 -27.33 -14.80 -11.44
N CYS A 50 -27.41 -15.02 -12.75
CA CYS A 50 -26.56 -16.02 -13.41
C CYS A 50 -25.07 -15.74 -13.19
N GLU A 51 -24.67 -14.47 -13.25
CA GLU A 51 -23.27 -14.05 -13.04
C GLU A 51 -22.81 -14.32 -11.60
N ASP A 52 -23.66 -14.03 -10.61
CA ASP A 52 -23.32 -14.27 -9.20
C ASP A 52 -23.24 -15.76 -8.89
N ARG A 53 -24.11 -16.58 -9.50
CA ARG A 53 -24.02 -18.04 -9.40
C ARG A 53 -22.72 -18.56 -9.97
N ASP A 54 -22.32 -18.10 -11.15
CA ASP A 54 -21.07 -18.52 -11.78
C ASP A 54 -19.85 -18.11 -10.93
N LYS A 55 -19.82 -16.87 -10.42
CA LYS A 55 -18.78 -16.40 -9.50
C LYS A 55 -18.72 -17.24 -8.23
N PHE A 56 -19.86 -17.51 -7.60
CA PHE A 56 -19.96 -18.31 -6.40
C PHE A 56 -19.43 -19.73 -6.62
N LEU A 57 -19.90 -20.41 -7.67
CA LEU A 57 -19.47 -21.77 -8.00
C LEU A 57 -17.97 -21.82 -8.35
N ALA A 58 -17.46 -20.86 -9.11
CA ALA A 58 -16.04 -20.74 -9.40
C ALA A 58 -15.22 -20.64 -8.11
N TRP A 59 -15.69 -19.85 -7.13
CA TRP A 59 -15.00 -19.70 -5.86
C TRP A 59 -15.02 -20.97 -5.01
N GLU A 60 -16.16 -21.68 -4.93
CA GLU A 60 -16.26 -22.98 -4.25
C GLU A 60 -15.35 -24.04 -4.89
N ILE A 61 -15.23 -24.04 -6.23
CA ILE A 61 -14.29 -24.91 -6.96
C ILE A 61 -12.84 -24.58 -6.60
N LEU A 62 -12.48 -23.29 -6.61
CA LEU A 62 -11.11 -22.84 -6.31
C LEU A 62 -10.70 -23.12 -4.87
N LYS A 63 -11.61 -23.01 -3.90
CA LYS A 63 -11.36 -23.40 -2.50
C LYS A 63 -10.95 -24.86 -2.36
N THR A 64 -11.53 -25.72 -3.18
CA THR A 64 -11.28 -27.17 -3.13
C THR A 64 -9.87 -27.51 -3.64
N ASN A 65 -9.20 -26.57 -4.33
CA ASN A 65 -7.82 -26.71 -4.82
C ASN A 65 -6.93 -25.52 -4.40
N PRO A 66 -6.53 -25.44 -3.10
CA PRO A 66 -5.76 -24.30 -2.58
C PRO A 66 -4.42 -24.04 -3.29
N SER A 67 -3.79 -25.09 -3.82
CA SER A 67 -2.53 -24.99 -4.56
C SER A 67 -2.68 -24.22 -5.88
N LEU A 68 -3.82 -24.37 -6.56
CA LEU A 68 -4.12 -23.69 -7.81
C LEU A 68 -4.42 -22.20 -7.57
N LEU A 69 -5.23 -21.90 -6.55
CA LEU A 69 -5.49 -20.53 -6.11
C LEU A 69 -4.19 -19.83 -5.72
N LYS A 70 -3.32 -20.50 -4.95
CA LYS A 70 -2.00 -19.97 -4.58
C LYS A 70 -1.18 -19.66 -5.83
N ARG A 71 -1.03 -20.60 -6.77
CA ARG A 71 -0.27 -20.40 -8.01
C ARG A 71 -0.82 -19.26 -8.88
N MET A 72 -2.13 -19.07 -8.93
CA MET A 72 -2.76 -17.97 -9.67
C MET A 72 -2.57 -16.62 -9.00
N THR A 73 -2.60 -16.56 -7.66
CA THR A 73 -2.55 -15.31 -6.88
C THR A 73 -1.14 -14.87 -6.50
N GLU A 74 -0.17 -15.79 -6.44
CA GLU A 74 1.23 -15.52 -6.08
C GLU A 74 1.89 -14.45 -6.99
N PRO A 75 1.72 -14.47 -8.33
CA PRO A 75 2.27 -13.43 -9.18
C PRO A 75 1.71 -12.05 -8.82
N HIS A 76 0.38 -11.95 -8.61
CA HIS A 76 -0.25 -10.68 -8.25
C HIS A 76 0.24 -10.12 -6.91
N LYS A 77 0.51 -10.99 -5.92
CA LYS A 77 1.13 -10.56 -4.66
C LYS A 77 2.54 -10.00 -4.87
N GLN A 78 3.34 -10.65 -5.70
CA GLN A 78 4.69 -10.18 -6.02
C GLN A 78 4.66 -8.85 -6.78
N TYR A 79 3.77 -8.68 -7.76
CA TYR A 79 3.64 -7.42 -8.49
C TYR A 79 3.12 -6.27 -7.61
N ASN A 80 2.14 -6.53 -6.73
CA ASN A 80 1.67 -5.53 -5.78
C ASN A 80 2.81 -5.05 -4.87
N SER A 81 3.67 -5.96 -4.36
CA SER A 81 4.83 -5.55 -3.57
C SER A 81 5.80 -4.64 -4.36
N ARG A 82 5.97 -4.87 -5.67
CA ARG A 82 6.84 -4.03 -6.51
C ARG A 82 6.24 -2.64 -6.74
N GLU A 83 4.93 -2.57 -6.94
CA GLU A 83 4.21 -1.31 -7.11
C GLU A 83 4.28 -0.45 -5.84
N VAL A 84 3.99 -1.05 -4.68
CA VAL A 84 4.10 -0.38 -3.37
C VAL A 84 5.53 0.08 -3.10
N ILE A 85 6.54 -0.75 -3.40
CA ILE A 85 7.96 -0.37 -3.23
C ILE A 85 8.32 0.81 -4.15
N ALA A 86 7.84 0.82 -5.40
CA ALA A 86 8.11 1.91 -6.34
C ALA A 86 7.49 3.23 -5.86
N GLU A 87 6.26 3.19 -5.35
CA GLU A 87 5.59 4.35 -4.77
C GLU A 87 6.33 4.89 -3.54
N MET A 88 6.72 3.99 -2.62
CA MET A 88 7.52 4.38 -1.44
C MET A 88 8.88 4.99 -1.83
N ASN A 89 9.55 4.46 -2.84
CA ASN A 89 10.81 5.03 -3.33
C ASN A 89 10.65 6.44 -3.88
N ASN A 90 9.55 6.74 -4.59
CA ASN A 90 9.27 8.09 -5.06
C ASN A 90 9.10 9.08 -3.89
N VAL A 91 8.42 8.65 -2.82
CA VAL A 91 8.26 9.46 -1.60
C VAL A 91 9.60 9.70 -0.90
N ILE A 92 10.45 8.67 -0.80
CA ILE A 92 11.80 8.82 -0.23
C ILE A 92 12.62 9.84 -1.01
N MET A 93 12.62 9.76 -2.34
CA MET A 93 13.36 10.71 -3.19
C MET A 93 12.87 12.16 -3.03
N ALA A 94 11.56 12.35 -2.88
CA ALA A 94 10.99 13.66 -2.62
C ALA A 94 11.44 14.22 -1.26
N LEU A 95 11.38 13.38 -0.21
CA LEU A 95 11.82 13.75 1.14
C LEU A 95 13.32 14.00 1.21
N ASP A 96 14.15 13.24 0.49
CA ASP A 96 15.60 13.47 0.42
C ASP A 96 15.91 14.81 -0.26
N THR A 97 15.13 15.18 -1.27
CA THR A 97 15.25 16.49 -1.94
C THR A 97 14.90 17.62 -0.98
N GLU A 98 13.80 17.50 -0.25
CA GLU A 98 13.38 18.49 0.74
C GLU A 98 14.39 18.61 1.88
N ASN A 99 14.86 17.49 2.42
CA ASN A 99 15.91 17.46 3.45
C ASN A 99 17.20 18.13 2.99
N LYS A 100 17.57 17.96 1.72
CA LYS A 100 18.74 18.64 1.14
C LYS A 100 18.53 20.15 1.11
N ILE A 101 17.37 20.62 0.65
CA ILE A 101 17.04 22.06 0.63
C ILE A 101 17.08 22.66 2.05
N LEU A 102 16.48 21.95 3.02
CA LEU A 102 16.50 22.38 4.42
C LEU A 102 17.92 22.43 4.98
N SER A 103 18.73 21.40 4.71
CA SER A 103 20.12 21.34 5.14
C SER A 103 20.98 22.46 4.55
N ASP A 104 20.81 22.75 3.26
CA ASP A 104 21.50 23.84 2.57
C ASP A 104 21.08 25.20 3.14
N THR A 105 19.80 25.36 3.49
CA THR A 105 19.28 26.58 4.14
C THR A 105 19.91 26.78 5.51
N VAL A 106 19.98 25.74 6.35
CA VAL A 106 20.61 25.81 7.67
C VAL A 106 22.09 26.16 7.54
N LYS A 107 22.79 25.57 6.57
CA LYS A 107 24.19 25.89 6.31
C LYS A 107 24.37 27.36 5.95
N TRP A 108 23.54 27.89 5.04
CA TRP A 108 23.58 29.29 4.66
C TRP A 108 23.27 30.22 5.85
N MET A 109 22.32 29.86 6.71
CA MET A 109 22.03 30.61 7.93
C MET A 109 23.24 30.65 8.86
N HIS A 110 23.93 29.52 9.05
CA HIS A 110 25.16 29.48 9.86
C HIS A 110 26.23 30.40 9.27
N ASP A 111 26.52 30.30 7.97
CA ASP A 111 27.53 31.12 7.30
C ASP A 111 27.23 32.63 7.47
N THR A 112 25.96 33.02 7.27
CA THR A 112 25.51 34.40 7.43
C THR A 112 25.67 34.91 8.87
N ILE A 113 25.31 34.09 9.87
CA ILE A 113 25.49 34.44 11.28
C ILE A 113 26.97 34.62 11.60
N TRP A 114 27.84 33.75 11.10
CA TRP A 114 29.28 33.85 11.28
C TRP A 114 29.85 35.17 10.73
N GLU A 115 29.44 35.57 9.53
CA GLU A 115 29.81 36.85 8.92
C GLU A 115 29.36 38.04 9.79
N MET A 116 28.08 38.09 10.15
CA MET A 116 27.54 39.15 11.01
C MET A 116 28.27 39.25 12.35
N MET A 117 28.58 38.11 12.99
CA MET A 117 29.34 38.08 14.24
C MET A 117 30.79 38.56 14.05
N HIS A 118 31.39 38.33 12.88
CA HIS A 118 32.74 38.80 12.58
C HIS A 118 32.76 40.32 12.37
N GLU A 119 31.82 40.85 11.58
CA GLU A 119 31.66 42.29 11.34
C GLU A 119 31.37 43.05 12.63
N ASN A 120 30.44 42.55 13.46
CA ASN A 120 30.14 43.17 14.76
C ASN A 120 31.36 43.20 15.69
N ARG A 121 32.20 42.15 15.68
CA ARG A 121 33.47 42.15 16.44
C ARG A 121 34.47 43.18 15.91
N MET A 122 34.56 43.36 14.59
CA MET A 122 35.44 44.36 13.99
C MET A 122 34.95 45.79 14.28
N ARG A 123 33.65 46.05 14.15
CA ARG A 123 33.04 47.34 14.52
C ARG A 123 33.26 47.69 15.98
N SER A 124 32.98 46.76 16.89
CA SER A 124 33.18 46.96 18.33
C SER A 124 34.64 47.28 18.67
N ARG A 125 35.61 46.64 17.98
CA ARG A 125 37.04 46.94 18.13
C ARG A 125 37.42 48.31 17.56
N GLY A 126 36.87 48.69 16.42
CA GLY A 126 37.09 50.00 15.80
C GLY A 126 36.52 51.16 16.63
N GLU A 127 35.33 51.00 17.18
CA GLU A 127 34.69 51.97 18.09
C GLU A 127 35.48 52.13 19.39
N ALA A 128 36.00 51.04 19.97
CA ALA A 128 36.88 51.09 21.14
C ALA A 128 38.22 51.82 20.83
N ALA A 129 38.79 51.60 19.64
CA ALA A 129 40.00 52.31 19.20
C ALA A 129 39.74 53.81 18.97
N ALA A 130 38.63 54.19 18.35
CA ALA A 130 38.26 55.59 18.15
C ALA A 130 38.01 56.33 19.48
N THR A 131 37.34 55.68 20.44
CA THR A 131 37.05 56.27 21.76
C THR A 131 38.32 56.51 22.58
N SER A 132 39.30 55.59 22.51
CA SER A 132 40.59 55.75 23.19
C SER A 132 41.46 56.86 22.60
N ILE A 133 41.38 57.12 21.29
CA ILE A 133 42.07 58.24 20.64
C ILE A 133 41.46 59.58 21.06
N SER A 134 40.13 59.71 21.10
CA SER A 134 39.45 60.94 21.52
C SER A 134 39.76 61.29 22.98
N HIS A 135 39.77 60.31 23.88
CA HIS A 135 40.11 60.54 25.30
C HIS A 135 41.55 61.06 25.48
N ASN A 136 42.51 60.50 24.73
CA ASN A 136 43.90 60.98 24.76
C ASN A 136 44.10 62.36 24.11
N ALA A 137 43.22 62.77 23.20
CA ALA A 137 43.27 64.09 22.57
C ALA A 137 42.70 65.20 23.48
N GLU A 138 41.75 64.89 24.37
CA GLU A 138 41.21 65.81 25.37
C GLU A 138 42.20 66.06 26.52
N ILE A 139 42.91 65.04 26.99
CA ILE A 139 43.92 65.16 28.08
C ILE A 139 45.10 66.08 27.71
N LYS A 140 45.37 66.30 26.42
CA LYS A 140 46.50 67.13 25.95
C LYS A 140 46.16 68.62 25.74
N LYS A 141 44.95 69.06 26.07
CA LYS A 141 44.50 70.45 25.87
C LYS A 141 44.51 71.32 27.14
N ASP A 142 44.83 70.75 28.29
CA ASP A 142 45.09 71.46 29.55
C ASP A 142 46.60 71.54 29.84
#